data_AF-A0A7M1QUE1-F1
#
_entry.id   AF-A0A7M1QUE1-F1
#
_cell.length_a   1.000
_cell.length_b   1.000
_cell.length_c   1.000
_cell.angle_alpha   90.00
_cell.angle_beta   90.00
_cell.angle_gamma   90.00
#
_symmetry.space_group_name_H-M   'P 1'
#
loop_
_entity.id
_entity.type
_entity.pdbx_description
1 polymer ?
#
loop_
_entity_poly.entity_id
_entity_poly.type
_entity_poly.pdbx_seq_one_letter_code
_entity_poly.pdbx_strand_id
1 'polypeptide(L)'
;MSAHARTTDPETSAEAARKLQDLQHERQRILTALAEHGDMTDSELEAYACAHRWPHAGTSHYYRRRRSDLKSMGLIEATGIRRTNTRGNSETVWTTRKDSAMNHQPVSLDEGNIIFRKLDNEEWAIEGVDLVEGETVTVYTKENEPREVVVGEIIETSHGVDTALFEWVNHLDPDLIKKGTVVFHSLGEDQWAIRGFDLVEGEEVEVTTKAGKTRKVTVGQILYSEDNLVTAQFEWTENAFDNQRITFTANPHGDGYLIRGTNLIPGANVPVVKRVGKPVRVIVDQIVEDTGVHQLATFTWPDNR
;
A
#
# COMPACT_ATOMS: atom_id res chain seq x y z
N MET A 1 20.32 -46.84 -2.46
CA MET A 1 21.26 -45.72 -2.64
C MET A 1 20.42 -44.48 -2.88
N SER A 2 20.10 -43.76 -1.82
CA SER A 2 19.21 -42.59 -1.87
C SER A 2 20.05 -41.36 -2.20
N ALA A 3 19.67 -40.65 -3.25
CA ALA A 3 20.30 -39.38 -3.62
C ALA A 3 20.13 -38.38 -2.47
N HIS A 4 21.24 -37.99 -1.85
CA HIS A 4 21.29 -36.90 -0.89
C HIS A 4 21.11 -35.58 -1.64
N ALA A 5 19.95 -34.95 -1.47
CA ALA A 5 19.74 -33.56 -1.84
C ALA A 5 20.62 -32.69 -0.94
N ARG A 6 21.56 -31.95 -1.54
CA ARG A 6 22.38 -30.98 -0.80
C ARG A 6 21.51 -29.81 -0.40
N THR A 7 21.42 -29.58 0.90
CA THR A 7 20.82 -28.39 1.52
C THR A 7 21.53 -27.15 0.98
N THR A 8 20.76 -26.40 0.22
CA THR A 8 20.98 -25.16 -0.51
C THR A 8 21.83 -24.12 0.22
N ASP A 9 22.82 -23.60 -0.49
CA ASP A 9 23.53 -22.36 -0.20
C ASP A 9 22.63 -21.16 -0.56
N PRO A 10 22.18 -20.35 0.42
CA PRO A 10 21.27 -19.22 0.20
C PRO A 10 21.89 -18.11 -0.67
N GLU A 11 23.21 -17.91 -0.58
CA GLU A 11 23.89 -16.82 -1.30
C GLU A 11 23.94 -17.09 -2.80
N THR A 12 24.25 -18.33 -3.18
CA THR A 12 24.23 -18.77 -4.59
C THR A 12 22.84 -18.65 -5.21
N SER A 13 21.78 -18.90 -4.42
CA SER A 13 20.40 -18.80 -4.90
C SER A 13 19.95 -17.35 -5.08
N ALA A 14 20.33 -16.45 -4.16
CA ALA A 14 20.07 -15.02 -4.28
C ALA A 14 20.83 -14.38 -5.45
N GLU A 15 22.09 -14.76 -5.68
CA GLU A 15 22.88 -14.29 -6.82
C GLU A 15 22.31 -14.80 -8.16
N ALA A 16 21.84 -16.04 -8.21
CA ALA A 16 21.16 -16.58 -9.38
C ALA A 16 19.83 -15.87 -9.66
N ALA A 17 19.06 -15.54 -8.63
CA ALA A 17 17.81 -14.79 -8.76
C ALA A 17 18.06 -13.37 -9.30
N ARG A 18 19.06 -12.65 -8.77
CA ARG A 18 19.46 -11.33 -9.28
C ARG A 18 19.87 -11.38 -10.75
N LYS A 19 20.71 -12.35 -11.12
CA LYS A 19 21.10 -12.55 -12.52
C LYS A 19 19.89 -12.78 -13.41
N LEU A 20 18.89 -13.54 -12.97
CA LEU A 20 17.66 -13.77 -13.75
C LEU A 20 16.81 -12.51 -13.90
N GLN A 21 16.73 -11.67 -12.86
CA GLN A 21 16.04 -10.37 -12.93
C GLN A 21 16.73 -9.44 -13.94
N ASP A 22 18.06 -9.31 -13.90
CA ASP A 22 18.83 -8.51 -14.85
C ASP A 22 18.54 -8.91 -16.31
N LEU A 23 18.44 -10.23 -16.57
CA LEU A 23 18.06 -10.76 -17.89
C LEU A 23 16.67 -10.32 -18.33
N GLN A 24 15.70 -10.25 -17.41
CA GLN A 24 14.35 -9.79 -17.73
C GLN A 24 14.34 -8.30 -18.05
N HIS A 25 15.04 -7.47 -17.28
CA HIS A 25 15.12 -6.02 -17.51
C HIS A 25 15.71 -5.69 -18.88
N GLU A 26 16.78 -6.39 -19.28
CA GLU A 26 17.40 -6.16 -20.59
C GLU A 26 16.53 -6.58 -21.76
N ARG A 27 15.78 -7.68 -21.60
CA ARG A 27 14.80 -8.13 -22.58
C ARG A 27 13.68 -7.12 -22.74
N GLN A 28 13.17 -6.59 -21.63
CA GLN A 28 12.12 -5.58 -21.64
C GLN A 28 12.57 -4.31 -22.35
N ARG A 29 13.79 -3.82 -22.08
CA ARG A 29 14.36 -2.66 -22.77
C ARG A 29 14.34 -2.80 -24.30
N ILE A 30 14.76 -3.96 -24.82
CA ILE A 30 14.75 -4.21 -26.27
C ILE A 30 13.31 -4.19 -26.82
N LEU A 31 12.35 -4.76 -26.09
CA LEU A 31 10.95 -4.77 -26.51
C LEU A 31 10.37 -3.36 -26.52
N THR A 32 10.63 -2.55 -25.49
CA THR A 32 10.23 -1.15 -25.42
C THR A 32 10.82 -0.36 -26.59
N ALA A 33 12.12 -0.49 -26.86
CA ALA A 33 12.75 0.21 -27.99
C ALA A 33 12.13 -0.15 -29.35
N LEU A 34 11.80 -1.42 -29.58
CA LEU A 34 11.12 -1.86 -30.81
C LEU A 34 9.66 -1.38 -30.87
N ALA A 35 8.99 -1.24 -29.73
CA ALA A 35 7.62 -0.73 -29.67
C ALA A 35 7.56 0.78 -29.96
N GLU A 36 8.47 1.55 -29.36
CA GLU A 36 8.52 3.02 -29.48
C GLU A 36 9.04 3.49 -30.84
N HIS A 37 10.11 2.87 -31.33
CA HIS A 37 10.81 3.31 -32.53
C HIS A 37 10.56 2.42 -33.76
N GLY A 38 9.74 1.38 -33.59
CA GLY A 38 9.42 0.41 -34.63
C GLY A 38 10.58 -0.54 -34.94
N ASP A 39 10.56 -1.07 -36.15
CA ASP A 39 11.48 -2.12 -36.55
C ASP A 39 12.94 -1.64 -36.55
N MET A 40 13.85 -2.45 -36.01
CA MET A 40 15.28 -2.11 -35.90
C MET A 40 16.21 -3.24 -36.34
N THR A 41 17.37 -2.92 -36.89
CA THR A 41 18.50 -3.86 -37.04
C THR A 41 19.30 -4.00 -35.74
N ASP A 42 20.22 -4.97 -35.70
CA ASP A 42 21.12 -5.12 -34.56
C ASP A 42 22.00 -3.87 -34.34
N SER A 43 22.51 -3.25 -35.41
CA SER A 43 23.31 -2.01 -35.30
C SER A 43 22.48 -0.81 -34.83
N GLU A 44 21.23 -0.69 -35.28
CA GLU A 44 20.33 0.39 -34.85
C GLU A 44 19.96 0.22 -33.37
N LEU A 45 19.66 -1.01 -32.93
CA LEU A 45 19.42 -1.32 -31.52
C LEU A 45 20.65 -1.05 -30.65
N GLU A 46 21.85 -1.39 -31.11
CA GLU A 46 23.10 -1.07 -30.39
C GLU A 46 23.35 0.44 -30.31
N ALA A 47 23.07 1.18 -31.40
CA ALA A 47 23.16 2.63 -31.40
C ALA A 47 22.15 3.27 -30.43
N TYR A 48 20.93 2.75 -30.40
CA TYR A 48 19.88 3.16 -29.47
C TYR A 48 20.30 2.91 -28.01
N ALA A 49 20.77 1.71 -27.70
CA ALA A 49 21.26 1.35 -26.37
C ALA A 49 22.42 2.25 -25.91
N CYS A 50 23.35 2.59 -26.80
CA CYS A 50 24.43 3.53 -26.52
C CYS A 50 23.92 4.95 -26.24
N ALA A 51 22.98 5.45 -27.06
CA ALA A 51 22.40 6.79 -26.87
C ALA A 51 21.65 6.91 -25.54
N HIS A 52 20.96 5.85 -25.12
CA HIS A 52 20.18 5.79 -23.88
C HIS A 52 20.98 5.23 -22.69
N ARG A 53 22.30 5.07 -22.84
CA ARG A 53 23.22 4.62 -21.78
C ARG A 53 22.79 3.32 -21.09
N TRP A 54 22.26 2.37 -21.85
CA TRP A 54 21.86 1.09 -21.27
C TRP A 54 23.08 0.31 -20.72
N PRO A 55 22.90 -0.54 -19.69
CA PRO A 55 23.97 -1.38 -19.17
C PRO A 55 24.60 -2.26 -20.26
N HIS A 56 25.93 -2.38 -20.27
CA HIS A 56 26.67 -3.13 -21.31
C HIS A 56 26.55 -2.55 -22.73
N ALA A 57 25.95 -1.36 -22.94
CA ALA A 57 26.02 -0.68 -24.21
C ALA A 57 27.49 -0.44 -24.62
N GLY A 58 27.80 -0.62 -25.90
CA GLY A 58 29.17 -0.62 -26.41
C GLY A 58 29.94 -1.93 -26.22
N THR A 59 29.42 -2.88 -25.42
CA THR A 59 29.97 -4.24 -25.38
C THR A 59 29.53 -4.99 -26.63
N SER A 60 30.51 -5.30 -27.49
CA SER A 60 30.26 -6.03 -28.74
C SER A 60 29.43 -7.29 -28.48
N HIS A 61 28.28 -7.40 -29.15
CA HIS A 61 27.37 -8.57 -29.15
C HIS A 61 26.43 -8.77 -27.96
N TYR A 62 26.46 -7.94 -26.91
CA TYR A 62 25.63 -8.17 -25.73
C TYR A 62 24.12 -8.17 -26.04
N TYR A 63 23.62 -7.04 -26.56
CA TYR A 63 22.22 -6.88 -26.94
C TYR A 63 21.81 -7.80 -28.09
N ARG A 64 22.75 -8.12 -28.96
CA ARG A 64 22.55 -9.11 -30.03
C ARG A 64 22.20 -10.50 -29.48
N ARG A 65 22.83 -10.91 -28.38
CA ARG A 65 22.51 -12.16 -27.67
C ARG A 65 21.12 -12.10 -27.03
N ARG A 66 20.80 -11.01 -26.33
CA ARG A 66 19.48 -10.83 -25.69
C ARG A 66 18.33 -10.77 -26.70
N ARG A 67 18.55 -10.12 -27.83
CA ARG A 67 17.65 -10.15 -28.98
C ARG A 67 17.46 -11.58 -29.50
N SER A 68 18.52 -12.39 -29.56
CA SER A 68 18.41 -13.81 -29.93
C SER A 68 17.57 -14.61 -28.91
N ASP A 69 17.68 -14.31 -27.62
CA ASP A 69 16.82 -14.91 -26.60
C ASP A 69 15.34 -14.56 -26.86
N LEU A 70 15.03 -13.27 -27.08
CA LEU A 70 13.68 -12.79 -27.38
C LEU A 70 13.07 -13.45 -28.63
N LYS A 71 13.89 -13.64 -29.67
CA LYS A 71 13.49 -14.38 -30.88
C LYS A 71 13.14 -15.83 -30.53
N SER A 72 13.95 -16.47 -29.70
CA SER A 72 13.75 -17.87 -29.28
C SER A 72 12.50 -18.03 -28.40
N MET A 73 12.14 -16.98 -27.67
CA MET A 73 10.89 -16.87 -26.90
C MET A 73 9.68 -16.53 -27.76
N GLY A 74 9.85 -16.19 -29.04
CA GLY A 74 8.76 -15.81 -29.94
C GLY A 74 8.16 -14.42 -29.66
N LEU A 75 8.88 -13.56 -28.93
CA LEU A 75 8.44 -12.20 -28.61
C LEU A 75 8.73 -11.20 -29.73
N ILE A 76 9.78 -11.47 -30.51
CA ILE A 76 10.15 -10.71 -31.71
C ILE A 76 10.34 -11.66 -32.89
N GLU A 77 10.23 -11.12 -34.10
CA GLU A 77 10.45 -11.87 -35.33
C GLU A 77 11.25 -11.06 -36.36
N ALA A 78 11.82 -11.76 -37.34
CA ALA A 78 12.48 -11.11 -38.46
C ALA A 78 11.41 -10.68 -39.47
N THR A 79 11.46 -9.43 -39.91
CA THR A 79 10.49 -8.86 -40.87
C THR A 79 10.65 -9.38 -42.29
N GLY A 80 11.74 -10.10 -42.58
CA GLY A 80 12.17 -10.45 -43.94
C GLY A 80 12.89 -9.32 -44.68
N ILE A 81 12.87 -8.09 -44.14
CA ILE A 81 13.57 -6.94 -44.70
C ILE A 81 15.03 -6.95 -44.21
N ARG A 82 15.93 -6.52 -45.09
CA ARG A 82 17.33 -6.26 -44.76
C ARG A 82 17.69 -4.79 -44.98
N ARG A 83 18.40 -4.20 -44.02
CA ARG A 83 18.90 -2.82 -44.09
C ARG A 83 20.43 -2.82 -44.06
N THR A 84 21.04 -1.94 -44.84
CA THR A 84 22.50 -1.79 -44.87
C THR A 84 22.93 -0.83 -43.76
N ASN A 85 23.83 -1.28 -42.88
CA ASN A 85 24.35 -0.44 -41.81
C ASN A 85 25.38 0.59 -42.33
N THR A 86 25.85 1.48 -41.45
CA THR A 86 26.85 2.53 -41.79
C THR A 86 28.19 1.98 -42.29
N ARG A 87 28.47 0.69 -42.06
CA ARG A 87 29.68 0.00 -42.52
C ARG A 87 29.46 -0.75 -43.84
N GLY A 88 28.28 -0.63 -44.46
CA GLY A 88 27.95 -1.31 -45.72
C GLY A 88 27.50 -2.76 -45.57
N ASN A 89 27.32 -3.28 -44.35
CA ASN A 89 26.88 -4.65 -44.13
C ASN A 89 25.35 -4.74 -44.12
N SER A 90 24.80 -5.77 -44.76
CA SER A 90 23.37 -6.06 -44.76
C SER A 90 22.96 -6.76 -43.46
N GLU A 91 22.02 -6.19 -42.72
CA GLU A 91 21.52 -6.69 -41.45
C GLU A 91 20.03 -7.04 -41.52
N THR A 92 19.61 -8.00 -40.68
CA THR A 92 18.20 -8.36 -40.56
C THR A 92 17.48 -7.34 -39.69
N VAL A 93 16.29 -6.93 -40.12
CA VAL A 93 15.40 -6.04 -39.39
C VAL A 93 14.46 -6.86 -38.52
N TRP A 94 14.37 -6.52 -37.25
CA TRP A 94 13.55 -7.18 -36.23
C TRP A 94 12.34 -6.33 -35.87
N THR A 95 11.22 -6.99 -35.56
CA THR A 95 9.98 -6.34 -35.13
C THR A 95 9.36 -7.10 -33.94
N THR A 96 8.54 -6.43 -33.13
CA THR A 96 7.72 -7.09 -32.11
C THR A 96 6.61 -7.90 -32.77
N ARG A 97 6.39 -9.13 -32.30
CA ARG A 97 5.31 -9.97 -32.82
C ARG A 97 3.96 -9.39 -32.39
N LYS A 98 3.07 -9.09 -33.35
CA LYS A 98 1.74 -8.51 -33.07
C LYS A 98 0.89 -9.33 -32.10
N ASP A 99 1.02 -10.66 -32.14
CA ASP A 99 0.29 -11.56 -31.23
C ASP A 99 0.79 -11.50 -29.78
N SER A 100 2.04 -11.10 -29.57
CA SER A 100 2.64 -10.96 -28.24
C SER A 100 2.29 -9.63 -27.57
N ALA A 101 1.98 -8.59 -28.36
CA ALA A 101 1.60 -7.27 -27.86
C ALA A 101 0.21 -7.24 -27.17
N MET A 102 -0.64 -8.26 -27.36
CA MET A 102 -1.99 -8.30 -26.77
C MET A 102 -2.10 -9.08 -25.45
N ASN A 103 -1.06 -9.79 -24.97
CA ASN A 103 -1.20 -10.63 -23.77
C ASN A 103 -0.16 -10.40 -22.67
N HIS A 104 0.88 -9.62 -22.94
CA HIS A 104 1.82 -9.08 -21.95
C HIS A 104 2.04 -7.61 -22.27
N GLN A 105 1.04 -6.76 -22.01
CA GLN A 105 1.35 -5.38 -21.67
C GLN A 105 1.80 -5.41 -20.20
N PRO A 106 3.10 -5.37 -19.87
CA PRO A 106 3.48 -4.68 -18.65
C PRO A 106 2.89 -3.29 -18.80
N VAL A 107 2.14 -2.82 -17.81
CA VAL A 107 1.72 -1.42 -17.76
C VAL A 107 3.02 -0.63 -17.87
N SER A 108 3.20 0.05 -18.99
CA SER A 108 4.41 0.82 -19.25
C SER A 108 4.48 1.90 -18.17
N LEU A 109 5.47 1.80 -17.28
CA LEU A 109 5.79 2.87 -16.32
C LEU A 109 6.35 4.10 -17.04
N ASP A 110 6.73 3.97 -18.33
CA ASP A 110 7.33 5.01 -19.15
C ASP A 110 6.35 6.15 -19.53
N GLU A 111 5.04 5.98 -19.27
CA GLU A 111 4.02 7.03 -19.49
C GLU A 111 3.64 7.81 -18.21
N GLY A 112 4.45 7.74 -17.14
CA GLY A 112 4.12 8.36 -15.85
C GLY A 112 3.04 7.61 -15.08
N ASN A 113 2.82 6.33 -15.43
CA ASN A 113 1.92 5.46 -14.68
C ASN A 113 2.58 5.09 -13.34
N ILE A 114 1.87 5.34 -12.26
CA ILE A 114 2.27 4.95 -10.91
C ILE A 114 1.34 3.83 -10.47
N ILE A 115 1.91 2.74 -9.96
CA ILE A 115 1.17 1.54 -9.57
C ILE A 115 1.43 1.19 -8.12
N PHE A 116 0.47 0.48 -7.50
CA PHE A 116 0.68 -0.09 -6.18
C PHE A 116 1.53 -1.37 -6.26
N ARG A 117 2.56 -1.46 -5.42
CA ARG A 117 3.39 -2.65 -5.23
C ARG A 117 3.28 -3.12 -3.78
N LYS A 118 3.19 -4.44 -3.58
CA LYS A 118 3.26 -5.05 -2.25
C LYS A 118 4.73 -5.40 -1.96
N LEU A 119 5.25 -4.95 -0.83
CA LEU A 119 6.61 -5.20 -0.36
C LEU A 119 6.72 -6.57 0.32
N ASP A 120 7.95 -7.04 0.56
CA ASP A 120 8.24 -8.33 1.20
C ASP A 120 7.72 -8.42 2.65
N ASN A 121 7.59 -7.28 3.33
CA ASN A 121 7.03 -7.15 4.68
C ASN A 121 5.49 -7.09 4.70
N GLU A 122 4.85 -7.33 3.56
CA GLU A 122 3.41 -7.21 3.31
C GLU A 122 2.81 -5.79 3.30
N GLU A 123 3.62 -4.74 3.45
CA GLU A 123 3.18 -3.35 3.31
C GLU A 123 2.96 -2.96 1.83
N TRP A 124 2.19 -1.90 1.60
CA TRP A 124 1.95 -1.36 0.27
C TRP A 124 2.84 -0.14 0.03
N ALA A 125 3.41 -0.08 -1.16
CA ALA A 125 4.18 1.04 -1.70
C ALA A 125 3.61 1.47 -3.05
N ILE A 126 4.12 2.58 -3.58
CA ILE A 126 3.91 3.00 -4.97
C ILE A 126 5.21 2.86 -5.75
N GLU A 127 5.09 2.53 -7.03
CA GLU A 127 6.21 2.40 -7.95
C GLU A 127 5.92 3.23 -9.21
N GLY A 128 6.89 4.06 -9.62
CA GLY A 128 6.75 4.97 -10.76
C GLY A 128 8.08 5.63 -11.16
N VAL A 129 8.09 6.35 -12.28
CA VAL A 129 9.27 7.09 -12.76
C VAL A 129 9.23 8.52 -12.21
N ASP A 130 10.40 9.05 -11.82
CA ASP A 130 10.59 10.42 -11.32
C ASP A 130 9.69 10.78 -10.12
N LEU A 131 9.57 9.89 -9.13
CA LEU A 131 8.80 10.20 -7.93
C LEU A 131 9.55 11.25 -7.09
N VAL A 132 8.82 12.26 -6.59
CA VAL A 132 9.39 13.29 -5.71
C VAL A 132 8.70 13.23 -4.36
N GLU A 133 9.46 13.05 -3.27
CA GLU A 133 8.91 13.03 -1.90
C GLU A 133 8.10 14.30 -1.61
N GLY A 134 6.89 14.12 -1.05
CA GLY A 134 5.93 15.18 -0.76
C GLY A 134 5.06 15.60 -1.95
N GLU A 135 5.32 15.12 -3.18
CA GLU A 135 4.48 15.38 -4.33
C GLU A 135 3.17 14.58 -4.27
N THR A 136 2.08 15.17 -4.76
CA THR A 136 0.81 14.46 -4.95
C THR A 136 0.75 13.85 -6.33
N VAL A 137 0.52 12.55 -6.39
CA VAL A 137 0.49 11.78 -7.64
C VAL A 137 -0.78 10.94 -7.76
N THR A 138 -1.20 10.65 -8.99
CA THR A 138 -2.35 9.77 -9.26
C THR A 138 -1.88 8.33 -9.50
N VAL A 139 -2.42 7.41 -8.71
CA VAL A 139 -2.17 5.97 -8.79
C VAL A 139 -3.44 5.26 -9.25
N TYR A 140 -3.32 4.23 -10.09
CA TYR A 140 -4.47 3.44 -10.53
C TYR A 140 -4.55 2.12 -9.76
N THR A 141 -5.74 1.81 -9.26
CA THR A 141 -6.02 0.52 -8.61
C THR A 141 -6.11 -0.61 -9.65
N LYS A 142 -6.16 -1.86 -9.19
CA LYS A 142 -6.37 -3.04 -10.07
C LYS A 142 -7.66 -2.98 -10.88
N GLU A 143 -8.65 -2.21 -10.44
CA GLU A 143 -9.93 -2.00 -11.12
C GLU A 143 -9.89 -0.80 -12.08
N ASN A 144 -8.71 -0.21 -12.29
CA ASN A 144 -8.48 1.00 -13.09
C ASN A 144 -9.19 2.26 -12.54
N GLU A 145 -9.46 2.30 -11.23
CA GLU A 145 -9.91 3.52 -10.55
C GLU A 145 -8.71 4.38 -10.15
N PRO A 146 -8.68 5.68 -10.51
CA PRO A 146 -7.64 6.60 -10.07
C PRO A 146 -7.80 6.96 -8.58
N ARG A 147 -6.67 7.13 -7.90
CA ARG A 147 -6.59 7.61 -6.51
C ARG A 147 -5.40 8.55 -6.37
N GLU A 148 -5.55 9.65 -5.65
CA GLU A 148 -4.39 10.49 -5.33
C GLU A 148 -3.71 10.04 -4.04
N VAL A 149 -2.38 10.05 -4.06
CA VAL A 149 -1.52 9.78 -2.91
C VAL A 149 -0.41 10.81 -2.85
N VAL A 150 0.09 11.10 -1.66
CA VAL A 150 1.32 11.85 -1.46
C VAL A 150 2.47 10.85 -1.45
N VAL A 151 3.49 11.10 -2.27
CA VAL A 151 4.73 10.33 -2.29
C VAL A 151 5.42 10.50 -0.94
N GLY A 152 5.59 9.42 -0.19
CA GLY A 152 6.34 9.38 1.06
C GLY A 152 7.83 9.18 0.82
N GLU A 153 8.51 8.51 1.76
CA GLU A 153 9.95 8.19 1.64
C GLU A 153 10.22 7.25 0.46
N ILE A 154 11.20 7.60 -0.38
CA ILE A 154 11.71 6.73 -1.45
C ILE A 154 12.62 5.67 -0.84
N ILE A 155 12.16 4.42 -0.85
CA ILE A 155 12.83 3.29 -0.20
C ILE A 155 13.74 2.49 -1.14
N GLU A 156 13.49 2.55 -2.44
CA GLU A 156 14.28 1.86 -3.47
C GLU A 156 14.24 2.64 -4.78
N THR A 157 15.40 2.91 -5.38
CA THR A 157 15.50 3.44 -6.75
C THR A 157 16.22 2.41 -7.61
N SER A 158 15.56 1.93 -8.66
CA SER A 158 16.13 0.98 -9.59
C SER A 158 15.76 1.34 -11.02
N HIS A 159 16.77 1.59 -11.85
CA HIS A 159 16.60 1.88 -13.28
C HIS A 159 15.72 3.09 -13.62
N GLY A 160 15.73 4.13 -12.78
CA GLY A 160 14.89 5.33 -12.96
C GLY A 160 13.44 5.13 -12.51
N VAL A 161 13.13 3.96 -11.97
CA VAL A 161 11.87 3.69 -11.28
C VAL A 161 12.13 3.78 -9.78
N ASP A 162 11.37 4.62 -9.12
CA ASP A 162 11.38 4.80 -7.68
C ASP A 162 10.24 3.98 -7.08
N THR A 163 10.54 3.32 -5.96
CA THR A 163 9.55 2.73 -5.06
C THR A 163 9.52 3.58 -3.80
N ALA A 164 8.35 4.12 -3.48
CA ALA A 164 8.16 4.98 -2.32
C ALA A 164 7.04 4.46 -1.43
N LEU A 165 7.16 4.71 -0.13
CA LEU A 165 6.01 4.70 0.76
C LEU A 165 5.04 5.80 0.29
N PHE A 166 3.79 5.74 0.74
CA PHE A 166 2.82 6.75 0.38
C PHE A 166 1.83 7.01 1.50
N GLU A 167 1.30 8.22 1.50
CA GLU A 167 0.14 8.57 2.30
C GLU A 167 -1.04 8.80 1.36
N TRP A 168 -2.22 8.32 1.73
CA TRP A 168 -3.41 8.68 0.97
C TRP A 168 -3.59 10.19 1.03
N VAL A 169 -3.75 10.85 -0.13
CA VAL A 169 -4.27 12.22 -0.12
C VAL A 169 -5.60 12.11 0.57
N ASN A 170 -5.66 12.69 1.77
CA ASN A 170 -6.86 12.69 2.54
C ASN A 170 -7.76 13.74 1.87
N HIS A 171 -8.41 13.32 0.78
CA HIS A 171 -9.62 13.95 0.26
C HIS A 171 -10.71 13.74 1.31
N LEU A 172 -10.53 14.31 2.50
CA LEU A 172 -11.62 15.04 3.08
C LEU A 172 -11.94 16.10 2.04
N ASP A 173 -12.80 15.68 1.10
CA ASP A 173 -13.36 16.53 0.07
C ASP A 173 -13.66 17.88 0.76
N PRO A 174 -13.04 19.00 0.36
CA PRO A 174 -13.40 20.28 0.92
C PRO A 174 -14.93 20.51 0.79
N ASP A 175 -15.60 19.83 -0.15
CA ASP A 175 -17.06 19.80 -0.27
C ASP A 175 -17.79 18.82 0.70
N LEU A 176 -17.09 17.88 1.36
CA LEU A 176 -17.64 17.05 2.45
C LEU A 176 -17.74 17.84 3.76
N ILE A 177 -16.80 18.75 4.02
CA ILE A 177 -16.93 19.73 5.10
C ILE A 177 -17.80 20.90 4.60
N LYS A 178 -19.06 20.61 4.29
CA LYS A 178 -20.06 21.69 4.18
C LYS A 178 -20.06 22.46 5.51
N LYS A 179 -20.32 23.77 5.47
CA LYS A 179 -20.58 24.54 6.70
C LYS A 179 -21.54 23.77 7.61
N GLY A 180 -21.06 23.36 8.78
CA GLY A 180 -21.81 22.58 9.78
C GLY A 180 -21.54 21.08 9.82
N THR A 181 -20.73 20.49 8.93
CA THR A 181 -20.31 19.08 9.04
C THR A 181 -19.00 18.97 9.81
N VAL A 182 -18.95 18.10 10.81
CA VAL A 182 -17.72 17.71 11.52
C VAL A 182 -17.36 16.28 11.15
N VAL A 183 -16.09 15.99 10.92
CA VAL A 183 -15.59 14.68 10.47
C VAL A 183 -14.40 14.22 11.30
N PHE A 184 -14.17 12.91 11.37
CA PHE A 184 -12.94 12.38 11.97
C PHE A 184 -11.75 12.62 11.04
N HIS A 185 -10.63 13.03 11.61
CA HIS A 185 -9.38 13.31 10.93
C HIS A 185 -8.25 12.51 11.59
N SER A 186 -7.54 11.69 10.81
CA SER A 186 -6.39 10.93 11.29
C SER A 186 -5.19 11.86 11.44
N LEU A 187 -4.47 11.77 12.56
CA LEU A 187 -3.22 12.49 12.83
C LEU A 187 -1.96 11.61 12.62
N GLY A 188 -2.13 10.36 12.14
CA GLY A 188 -1.06 9.35 12.06
C GLY A 188 -1.28 8.22 13.07
N GLU A 189 -0.26 7.37 13.27
CA GLU A 189 -0.13 6.22 14.20
C GLU A 189 -1.26 6.07 15.26
N ASP A 190 -2.46 5.66 14.85
CA ASP A 190 -3.66 5.47 15.67
C ASP A 190 -4.21 6.71 16.42
N GLN A 191 -3.76 7.92 16.11
CA GLN A 191 -4.28 9.16 16.69
C GLN A 191 -5.37 9.77 15.81
N TRP A 192 -6.49 10.15 16.43
CA TRP A 192 -7.64 10.75 15.75
C TRP A 192 -8.03 12.07 16.39
N ALA A 193 -8.42 13.01 15.54
CA ALA A 193 -9.01 14.29 15.87
C ALA A 193 -10.37 14.44 15.18
N ILE A 194 -11.07 15.52 15.48
CA ILE A 194 -12.21 15.99 14.69
C ILE A 194 -11.83 17.24 13.93
N ARG A 195 -12.41 17.40 12.74
CA ARG A 195 -12.20 18.56 11.88
C ARG A 195 -13.54 19.11 11.41
N GLY A 196 -13.73 20.43 11.49
CA GLY A 196 -14.98 21.09 11.12
C GLY A 196 -14.86 22.62 11.17
N PHE A 197 -15.84 23.32 10.61
CA PHE A 197 -15.88 24.79 10.71
C PHE A 197 -16.39 25.24 12.08
N ASP A 198 -15.79 26.33 12.59
CA ASP A 198 -16.26 27.05 13.78
C ASP A 198 -16.35 26.17 15.05
N LEU A 199 -15.47 25.16 15.21
CA LEU A 199 -15.45 24.33 16.42
C LEU A 199 -15.01 25.15 17.65
N VAL A 200 -15.77 25.05 18.74
CA VAL A 200 -15.46 25.70 20.02
C VAL A 200 -15.13 24.64 21.08
N GLU A 201 -14.00 24.78 21.78
CA GLU A 201 -13.61 23.89 22.87
C GLU A 201 -14.71 23.82 23.96
N GLY A 202 -15.08 22.59 24.34
CA GLY A 202 -16.17 22.28 25.28
C GLY A 202 -17.56 22.12 24.64
N GLU A 203 -17.73 22.42 23.34
CA GLU A 203 -19.01 22.28 22.64
C GLU A 203 -19.31 20.83 22.24
N GLU A 204 -20.57 20.41 22.28
CA GLU A 204 -21.00 19.12 21.72
C GLU A 204 -21.31 19.26 20.22
N VAL A 205 -20.70 18.42 19.39
CA VAL A 205 -20.87 18.42 17.94
C VAL A 205 -21.18 17.02 17.38
N GLU A 206 -21.89 16.97 16.26
CA GLU A 206 -22.14 15.72 15.52
C GLU A 206 -21.05 15.46 14.47
N VAL A 207 -20.29 14.39 14.68
CA VAL A 207 -19.22 13.93 13.80
C VAL A 207 -19.70 12.82 12.89
N THR A 208 -19.54 13.00 11.59
CA THR A 208 -19.88 12.00 10.57
C THR A 208 -18.68 11.09 10.32
N THR A 209 -18.87 9.78 10.46
CA THR A 209 -17.89 8.76 10.11
C THR A 209 -17.79 8.57 8.60
N LYS A 210 -16.70 7.98 8.10
CA LYS A 210 -16.53 7.61 6.67
C LYS A 210 -17.67 6.75 6.11
N ALA A 211 -18.39 6.02 6.98
CA ALA A 211 -19.55 5.20 6.61
C ALA A 211 -20.89 5.98 6.61
N GLY A 212 -20.87 7.30 6.80
CA GLY A 212 -22.06 8.16 6.82
C GLY A 212 -22.86 8.13 8.12
N LYS A 213 -22.39 7.45 9.17
CA LYS A 213 -23.04 7.46 10.50
C LYS A 213 -22.57 8.66 11.31
N THR A 214 -23.48 9.35 11.98
CA THR A 214 -23.16 10.47 12.89
C THR A 214 -22.97 10.00 14.33
N ARG A 215 -22.16 10.73 15.10
CA ARG A 215 -21.93 10.52 16.53
C ARG A 215 -21.71 11.85 17.25
N LYS A 216 -22.18 11.95 18.49
CA LYS A 216 -21.90 13.12 19.33
C LYS A 216 -20.55 12.99 20.02
N VAL A 217 -19.77 14.06 19.98
CA VAL A 217 -18.52 14.20 20.74
C VAL A 217 -18.47 15.61 21.33
N THR A 218 -17.72 15.78 22.40
CA THR A 218 -17.36 17.09 22.94
C THR A 218 -16.04 17.51 22.30
N VAL A 219 -15.99 18.71 21.74
CA VAL A 219 -14.78 19.32 21.19
C VAL A 219 -13.80 19.52 22.34
N GLY A 220 -12.64 18.89 22.26
CA GLY A 220 -11.55 19.05 23.21
C GLY A 220 -10.61 20.19 22.79
N GLN A 221 -9.34 20.07 23.17
CA GLN A 221 -8.32 21.06 22.84
C GLN A 221 -8.17 21.26 21.32
N ILE A 222 -8.24 22.52 20.88
CA ILE A 222 -7.96 22.89 19.49
C ILE A 222 -6.47 22.69 19.19
N LEU A 223 -6.16 21.92 18.14
CA LEU A 223 -4.80 21.60 17.71
C LEU A 223 -4.29 22.60 16.68
N TYR A 224 -5.11 22.91 15.67
CA TYR A 224 -4.80 23.90 14.63
C TYR A 224 -6.08 24.50 14.03
N SER A 225 -5.96 25.71 13.48
CA SER A 225 -7.06 26.44 12.83
C SER A 225 -6.55 27.23 11.63
N GLU A 226 -7.26 27.11 10.50
CA GLU A 226 -6.96 27.81 9.25
C GLU A 226 -8.30 28.18 8.58
N ASP A 227 -8.52 29.46 8.28
CA ASP A 227 -9.74 29.95 7.61
C ASP A 227 -11.08 29.45 8.20
N ASN A 228 -11.17 29.43 9.54
CA ASN A 228 -12.29 28.90 10.35
C ASN A 228 -12.46 27.38 10.31
N LEU A 229 -11.63 26.66 9.55
CA LEU A 229 -11.53 25.21 9.63
C LEU A 229 -10.65 24.84 10.82
N VAL A 230 -11.23 24.18 11.79
CA VAL A 230 -10.60 23.84 13.06
C VAL A 230 -10.41 22.34 13.13
N THR A 231 -9.25 21.91 13.61
CA THR A 231 -9.01 20.55 14.06
C THR A 231 -8.76 20.52 15.54
N ALA A 232 -9.49 19.66 16.26
CA ALA A 232 -9.46 19.57 17.70
C ALA A 232 -9.39 18.11 18.16
N GLN A 233 -8.84 17.88 19.34
CA GLN A 233 -9.09 16.65 20.08
C GLN A 233 -10.59 16.52 20.35
N PHE A 234 -11.04 15.33 20.71
CA PHE A 234 -12.43 15.12 21.07
C PHE A 234 -12.55 14.14 22.22
N GLU A 235 -13.58 14.33 23.02
CA GLU A 235 -14.02 13.36 24.00
C GLU A 235 -15.35 12.79 23.55
N TRP A 236 -15.54 11.48 23.71
CA TRP A 236 -16.86 10.92 23.46
C TRP A 236 -17.81 11.51 24.50
N THR A 237 -18.84 12.23 24.06
CA THR A 237 -19.94 12.63 24.93
C THR A 237 -20.53 11.32 25.45
N GLU A 238 -20.27 11.04 26.73
CA GLU A 238 -20.60 9.78 27.39
C GLU A 238 -22.07 9.46 27.11
N ASN A 239 -22.32 8.56 26.14
CA ASN A 239 -23.58 7.86 25.81
C ASN A 239 -23.62 7.31 24.37
N ALA A 240 -22.71 7.68 23.46
CA ALA A 240 -22.76 7.16 22.07
C ALA A 240 -22.05 5.80 21.86
N PHE A 241 -21.11 5.44 22.73
CA PHE A 241 -20.61 4.07 22.85
C PHE A 241 -21.23 3.43 24.07
N ASP A 242 -22.41 2.84 23.85
CA ASP A 242 -22.96 1.73 24.62
C ASP A 242 -22.34 1.58 26.01
N ASN A 243 -22.82 2.36 26.99
CA ASN A 243 -22.47 2.21 28.41
C ASN A 243 -22.71 0.77 28.92
N GLN A 244 -23.27 -0.13 28.10
CA GLN A 244 -23.43 -1.56 28.36
C GLN A 244 -22.29 -2.42 27.81
N ARG A 245 -21.32 -1.87 27.07
CA ARG A 245 -20.27 -2.68 26.44
C ARG A 245 -19.21 -3.06 27.46
N ILE A 246 -19.19 -4.34 27.79
CA ILE A 246 -18.22 -4.91 28.71
C ILE A 246 -16.96 -5.28 27.93
N THR A 247 -15.79 -4.89 28.43
CA THR A 247 -14.49 -5.13 27.77
C THR A 247 -13.51 -5.81 28.71
N PHE A 248 -12.51 -6.49 28.16
CA PHE A 248 -11.38 -6.99 28.95
C PHE A 248 -10.39 -5.87 29.22
N THR A 249 -9.95 -5.74 30.46
CA THR A 249 -8.87 -4.84 30.89
C THR A 249 -7.82 -5.62 31.65
N ALA A 250 -6.54 -5.22 31.56
CA ALA A 250 -5.49 -5.83 32.37
C ALA A 250 -5.75 -5.60 33.86
N ASN A 251 -5.45 -6.59 34.70
CA ASN A 251 -5.58 -6.46 36.14
C ASN A 251 -4.47 -5.54 36.68
N PRO A 252 -4.78 -4.40 37.33
CA PRO A 252 -3.74 -3.50 37.86
C PRO A 252 -2.99 -4.07 39.07
N HIS A 253 -3.51 -5.13 39.71
CA HIS A 253 -2.97 -5.69 40.95
C HIS A 253 -2.30 -7.07 40.78
N GLY A 254 -2.09 -7.54 39.55
CA GLY A 254 -1.43 -8.82 39.30
C GLY A 254 -1.60 -9.32 37.87
N ASP A 255 -1.35 -10.60 37.65
CA ASP A 255 -1.50 -11.22 36.34
C ASP A 255 -2.97 -11.46 35.97
N GLY A 256 -3.28 -11.35 34.68
CA GLY A 256 -4.58 -11.70 34.11
C GLY A 256 -5.42 -10.49 33.67
N TYR A 257 -6.70 -10.77 33.39
CA TYR A 257 -7.66 -9.79 32.90
C TYR A 257 -8.87 -9.71 33.82
N LEU A 258 -9.42 -8.52 33.93
CA LEU A 258 -10.73 -8.24 34.51
C LEU A 258 -11.69 -7.86 33.39
N ILE A 259 -12.99 -7.86 33.69
CA ILE A 259 -13.99 -7.23 32.83
C ILE A 259 -14.35 -5.86 33.39
N ARG A 260 -14.41 -4.86 32.51
CA ARG A 260 -14.84 -3.50 32.83
C ARG A 260 -16.19 -3.25 32.16
N GLY A 261 -17.16 -2.75 32.92
CA GLY A 261 -18.49 -2.41 32.41
C GLY A 261 -19.30 -1.57 33.40
N THR A 262 -20.57 -1.30 33.10
CA THR A 262 -21.52 -0.72 34.06
C THR A 262 -22.56 -1.76 34.46
N ASN A 263 -23.08 -1.69 35.68
CA ASN A 263 -24.11 -2.59 36.20
C ASN A 263 -23.76 -4.09 36.05
N LEU A 264 -22.50 -4.46 36.31
CA LEU A 264 -22.07 -5.84 36.41
C LEU A 264 -22.74 -6.49 37.64
N ILE A 265 -23.44 -7.60 37.41
CA ILE A 265 -24.12 -8.37 38.45
C ILE A 265 -23.40 -9.71 38.60
N PRO A 266 -22.80 -10.04 39.75
CA PRO A 266 -22.25 -11.38 40.03
C PRO A 266 -23.22 -12.50 39.63
N GLY A 267 -22.72 -13.48 38.88
CA GLY A 267 -23.48 -14.59 38.28
C GLY A 267 -24.10 -14.30 36.90
N ALA A 268 -24.12 -13.05 36.44
CA ALA A 268 -24.70 -12.72 35.14
C ALA A 268 -23.83 -13.19 33.98
N ASN A 269 -24.47 -13.78 32.96
CA ASN A 269 -23.82 -14.16 31.71
C ASN A 269 -23.84 -12.99 30.71
N VAL A 270 -22.71 -12.33 30.55
CA VAL A 270 -22.57 -11.07 29.82
C VAL A 270 -21.70 -11.21 28.57
N PRO A 271 -22.03 -10.53 27.46
CA PRO A 271 -21.15 -10.46 26.30
C PRO A 271 -20.01 -9.46 26.54
N VAL A 272 -18.78 -9.92 26.33
CA VAL A 272 -17.56 -9.13 26.46
C VAL A 272 -16.89 -9.04 25.11
N VAL A 273 -16.54 -7.82 24.70
CA VAL A 273 -15.91 -7.63 23.39
C VAL A 273 -14.40 -7.55 23.53
N LYS A 274 -13.71 -8.38 22.75
CA LYS A 274 -12.25 -8.34 22.62
C LYS A 274 -11.84 -7.12 21.78
N ARG A 275 -10.61 -6.62 21.99
CA ARG A 275 -10.04 -5.48 21.22
C ARG A 275 -10.12 -5.71 19.71
N VAL A 276 -9.99 -6.96 19.28
CA VAL A 276 -10.24 -7.43 17.91
C VAL A 276 -11.00 -8.76 17.99
N GLY A 277 -12.14 -8.89 17.29
CA GLY A 277 -12.85 -10.16 17.11
C GLY A 277 -14.32 -10.18 17.56
N LYS A 278 -14.94 -11.36 17.49
CA LYS A 278 -16.34 -11.59 17.88
C LYS A 278 -16.51 -11.45 19.41
N PRO A 279 -17.63 -10.90 19.89
CA PRO A 279 -17.95 -10.91 21.31
C PRO A 279 -17.93 -12.33 21.87
N VAL A 280 -17.40 -12.50 23.07
CA VAL A 280 -17.38 -13.77 23.81
C VAL A 280 -18.22 -13.60 25.07
N ARG A 281 -18.87 -14.66 25.54
CA ARG A 281 -19.68 -14.59 26.76
C ARG A 281 -18.88 -15.06 27.96
N VAL A 282 -18.99 -14.34 29.07
CA VAL A 282 -18.40 -14.71 30.36
C VAL A 282 -19.45 -14.59 31.46
N ILE A 283 -19.21 -15.24 32.59
CA ILE A 283 -20.00 -15.06 33.80
C ILE A 283 -19.25 -14.09 34.70
N VAL A 284 -19.91 -13.00 35.10
CA VAL A 284 -19.39 -12.07 36.11
C VAL A 284 -19.20 -12.84 37.42
N ASP A 285 -18.01 -12.83 38.00
CA ASP A 285 -17.72 -13.57 39.23
C ASP A 285 -17.78 -12.65 40.45
N GLN A 286 -16.76 -11.84 40.70
CA GLN A 286 -16.71 -10.89 41.82
C GLN A 286 -16.39 -9.47 41.36
N ILE A 287 -17.14 -8.47 41.85
CA ILE A 287 -16.80 -7.06 41.67
C ILE A 287 -15.57 -6.74 42.54
N VAL A 288 -14.50 -6.29 41.91
CA VAL A 288 -13.21 -5.94 42.55
C VAL A 288 -13.12 -4.44 42.82
N GLU A 289 -13.69 -3.62 41.93
CA GLU A 289 -13.71 -2.16 42.06
C GLU A 289 -15.03 -1.60 41.52
N ASP A 290 -15.56 -0.57 42.18
CA ASP A 290 -16.76 0.16 41.75
C ASP A 290 -16.53 1.66 41.96
N THR A 291 -16.45 2.41 40.86
CA THR A 291 -16.23 3.86 40.87
C THR A 291 -17.53 4.66 40.81
N GLY A 292 -18.70 3.99 40.83
CA GLY A 292 -20.01 4.59 40.61
C GLY A 292 -20.33 4.86 39.14
N VAL A 293 -19.31 4.96 38.28
CA VAL A 293 -19.45 5.07 36.82
C VAL A 293 -19.15 3.74 36.14
N HIS A 294 -18.13 3.01 36.62
CA HIS A 294 -17.75 1.70 36.10
C HIS A 294 -17.42 0.73 37.22
N GLN A 295 -17.58 -0.55 36.90
CA GLN A 295 -17.18 -1.67 37.74
C GLN A 295 -16.09 -2.48 37.05
N LEU A 296 -15.12 -2.94 37.83
CA LEU A 296 -14.18 -3.99 37.45
C LEU A 296 -14.60 -5.28 38.14
N ALA A 297 -14.65 -6.38 37.40
CA ALA A 297 -14.98 -7.67 37.97
C ALA A 297 -14.07 -8.78 37.47
N THR A 298 -13.85 -9.80 38.31
CA THR A 298 -13.36 -11.09 37.85
C THR A 298 -14.45 -11.78 37.01
N PHE A 299 -14.05 -12.77 36.22
CA PHE A 299 -14.98 -13.52 35.40
C PHE A 299 -14.58 -14.99 35.30
N THR A 300 -15.55 -15.83 34.98
CA THR A 300 -15.34 -17.23 34.60
C THR A 300 -15.92 -17.50 33.21
N TRP A 301 -15.38 -18.50 32.52
CA TRP A 301 -15.96 -18.95 31.26
C TRP A 301 -17.16 -19.84 31.56
N PRO A 302 -18.28 -19.71 30.82
CA PRO A 302 -19.38 -20.65 30.94
C PRO A 302 -18.87 -22.06 30.59
N ASP A 303 -19.25 -23.07 31.38
CA ASP A 303 -18.94 -24.47 31.10
C ASP A 303 -19.47 -24.84 29.70
N ASN A 304 -18.57 -25.10 28.75
CA ASN A 304 -18.92 -25.62 27.43
C ASN A 304 -19.26 -27.11 27.57
N ARG A 305 -20.45 -27.43 28.08
CA ARG A 305 -21.03 -28.77 28.01
C ARG A 305 -21.93 -28.93 26.79
#